data_AF-A0A392QBE6-F1
#
_entry.id   AF-A0A392QBE6-F1
#
_cell.length_a   1.000
_cell.length_b   1.000
_cell.length_c   1.000
_cell.angle_alpha   90.00
_cell.angle_beta   90.00
_cell.angle_gamma   90.00
#
_symmetry.space_group_name_H-M   'P 1'
#
loop_
_entity.id
_entity.type
_entity.pdbx_description
1 polymer ?
#
loop_
_entity_poly.entity_id
_entity_poly.type
_entity_poly.pdbx_seq_one_letter_code
_entity_poly.pdbx_strand_id
1 'polypeptide(L)' 'VAFAKRALKDPDLRMAHTVHKMSSLMGGMLFIADDLFPKTPYLHAGWHLAAAVGVGTCNKLLE' A
#
# COMPACT_ATOMS: atom_id res chain seq x y z
N VAL A 1 12.89 -9.26 -2.83
CA VAL A 1 13.00 -10.65 -2.30
C VAL A 1 13.70 -10.70 -0.94
N ALA A 2 14.79 -9.95 -0.72
CA ALA A 2 15.46 -9.87 0.60
C ALA A 2 14.52 -9.42 1.73
N PHE A 3 13.65 -8.45 1.44
CA PHE A 3 12.65 -7.92 2.38
C PHE A 3 11.60 -8.96 2.83
N ALA A 4 10.98 -9.66 1.89
CA ALA A 4 10.01 -10.73 2.21
C ALA A 4 10.64 -11.82 3.10
N LYS A 5 11.93 -12.13 2.92
CA LYS A 5 12.67 -13.06 3.79
C LYS A 5 12.92 -12.51 5.21
N ARG A 6 13.13 -11.20 5.36
CA ARG A 6 13.35 -10.52 6.66
C ARG A 6 12.04 -10.37 7.44
N ALA A 7 10.97 -9.98 6.74
CA ALA A 7 9.60 -9.91 7.26
C ALA A 7 9.03 -11.27 7.72
N LEU A 8 9.58 -12.40 7.27
CA LEU A 8 9.19 -13.71 7.81
C LEU A 8 9.77 -14.00 9.20
N LYS A 9 10.85 -13.32 9.58
CA LYS A 9 11.56 -13.54 10.85
C LYS A 9 11.25 -12.50 11.92
N ASP A 10 10.88 -11.28 11.51
CA ASP A 10 10.58 -10.18 12.40
C ASP A 10 9.09 -9.78 12.29
N PRO A 11 8.30 -9.89 13.37
CA PRO A 11 6.88 -9.60 13.37
C PRO A 11 6.53 -8.14 13.05
N ASP A 12 7.39 -7.17 13.40
CA ASP A 12 7.16 -5.75 13.09
C ASP A 12 7.42 -5.45 11.61
N LEU A 13 8.48 -6.03 11.03
CA LEU A 13 8.69 -5.98 9.58
C LEU A 13 7.60 -6.74 8.81
N ARG A 14 7.03 -7.81 9.39
CA ARG A 14 5.89 -8.53 8.80
C ARG A 14 4.65 -7.66 8.70
N MET A 15 4.36 -6.91 9.75
CA MET A 15 3.24 -5.97 9.77
C MET A 15 3.46 -4.85 8.75
N ALA A 16 4.65 -4.24 8.73
CA ALA A 16 5.00 -3.21 7.74
C ALA A 16 4.90 -3.75 6.30
N HIS A 17 5.37 -4.98 6.04
CA HIS A 17 5.23 -5.65 4.74
C HIS A 17 3.76 -5.81 4.35
N THR A 18 2.94 -6.23 5.29
CA THR A 18 1.53 -6.53 5.04
C THR A 18 0.78 -5.25 4.72
N VAL A 19 1.01 -4.18 5.49
CA VAL A 19 0.45 -2.85 5.22
C VAL A 19 0.91 -2.35 3.85
N HIS A 20 2.21 -2.37 3.56
CA HIS A 20 2.75 -1.95 2.26
C HIS A 20 2.08 -2.67 1.09
N LYS A 21 1.95 -4.00 1.18
CA LYS A 21 1.32 -4.83 0.14
C LYS A 21 -0.18 -4.51 -0.01
N MET A 22 -0.92 -4.45 1.10
CA MET A 22 -2.35 -4.21 1.07
C MET A 22 -2.69 -2.81 0.58
N SER A 23 -1.93 -1.80 1.03
CA SER A 23 -2.02 -0.42 0.55
C SER A 23 -1.74 -0.32 -0.94
N SER A 24 -0.74 -1.05 -1.46
CA SER A 24 -0.42 -1.07 -2.89
C SER A 24 -1.55 -1.70 -3.72
N LEU A 25 -2.10 -2.83 -3.25
CA LEU A 25 -3.23 -3.50 -3.91
C LEU A 25 -4.47 -2.61 -3.93
N MET A 26 -4.80 -2.00 -2.79
CA MET A 26 -5.96 -1.12 -2.65
C MET A 26 -5.80 0.15 -3.48
N GLY A 27 -4.63 0.79 -3.46
CA GLY A 27 -4.32 1.96 -4.28
C GLY A 27 -4.45 1.65 -5.77
N GLY A 28 -3.94 0.50 -6.24
CA GLY A 28 -4.09 0.07 -7.63
C GLY A 28 -5.55 -0.20 -8.03
N MET A 29 -6.34 -0.82 -7.16
CA MET A 29 -7.77 -1.01 -7.39
C MET A 29 -8.53 0.32 -7.48
N LEU A 30 -8.24 1.25 -6.56
CA LEU A 30 -8.87 2.58 -6.55
C LEU A 30 -8.47 3.41 -7.77
N PHE A 31 -7.23 3.30 -8.23
CA PHE A 31 -6.75 3.94 -9.46
C PHE A 31 -7.54 3.45 -10.69
N ILE A 32 -7.70 2.13 -10.86
CA ILE A 32 -8.48 1.56 -11.96
C ILE A 32 -9.97 1.95 -11.82
N ALA A 33 -10.51 1.97 -10.60
CA ALA A 33 -11.88 2.35 -10.36
C ALA A 33 -12.16 3.83 -10.67
N ASP A 34 -11.20 4.73 -10.43
CA ASP A 34 -11.29 6.16 -10.74
C ASP A 34 -11.55 6.37 -12.25
N ASP A 35 -10.84 5.61 -13.09
CA ASP A 35 -11.02 5.64 -14.56
C ASP A 35 -12.35 5.02 -15.02
N LEU A 36 -12.79 3.93 -14.39
CA LEU A 36 -14.02 3.22 -14.77
C LEU A 36 -15.29 3.91 -14.27
N PHE A 37 -15.21 4.61 -13.14
CA PHE A 37 -16.35 5.24 -12.47
C PHE A 37 -16.10 6.72 -12.16
N PRO A 38 -15.94 7.58 -13.18
CA PRO A 38 -15.57 8.99 -13.01
C PRO A 38 -16.61 9.84 -12.27
N LYS A 39 -17.82 9.30 -12.04
CA LYS A 39 -18.89 9.95 -11.26
C LYS A 39 -18.88 9.57 -9.78
N THR A 40 -18.12 8.55 -9.40
CA THR A 40 -18.02 8.12 -8.00
C THR A 40 -17.04 9.06 -7.28
N PRO A 41 -17.51 9.86 -6.33
CA PRO A 41 -16.67 10.84 -5.67
C PRO A 41 -15.61 10.15 -4.81
N TYR A 42 -14.47 10.82 -4.62
CA TYR A 42 -13.38 10.44 -3.71
C TYR A 42 -12.54 9.21 -4.09
N LEU A 43 -12.78 8.54 -5.22
CA LEU A 43 -11.92 7.44 -5.68
C LEU A 43 -10.47 7.90 -5.87
N HIS A 44 -10.29 9.04 -6.53
CA HIS A 44 -8.98 9.68 -6.69
C HIS A 44 -8.28 9.97 -5.34
N ALA A 45 -9.01 10.58 -4.40
CA ALA A 45 -8.46 10.88 -3.08
C ALA A 45 -8.12 9.59 -2.30
N GLY A 46 -8.94 8.54 -2.46
CA GLY A 46 -8.73 7.23 -1.87
C GLY A 46 -7.48 6.54 -2.39
N TRP A 47 -7.23 6.57 -3.71
CA TRP A 47 -6.01 6.00 -4.28
C TRP A 47 -4.76 6.70 -3.73
N HIS A 48 -4.78 8.04 -3.66
CA HIS A 48 -3.68 8.82 -3.08
C HIS A 48 -3.45 8.52 -1.60
N LEU A 49 -4.52 8.38 -0.81
CA LEU A 49 -4.43 8.01 0.60
C LEU A 49 -3.80 6.62 0.78
N ALA A 50 -4.26 5.63 0.01
CA ALA A 50 -3.70 4.28 0.05
C ALA A 50 -2.21 4.28 -0.33
N ALA A 51 -1.81 5.05 -1.35
CA ALA A 51 -0.42 5.22 -1.74
C ALA A 51 0.43 5.86 -0.62
N ALA A 52 -0.08 6.90 0.05
CA ALA A 52 0.61 7.57 1.15
C ALA A 52 0.84 6.63 2.35
N VAL A 53 -0.16 5.81 2.71
CA VAL A 53 -0.01 4.78 3.75
C VAL A 53 1.05 3.74 3.35
N GLY A 54 1.03 3.29 2.09
CA GLY A 54 2.03 2.36 1.57
C GLY A 54 3.45 2.92 1.61
N VAL A 55 3.66 4.17 1.19
CA VAL A 55 4.95 4.85 1.23
C VAL A 55 5.42 5.13 2.67
N GLY A 56 4.49 5.43 3.59
CA GLY A 56 4.82 5.65 5.00
C GLY A 56 5.46 4.43 5.67
N THR A 57 5.23 3.23 5.15
CA THR A 57 5.92 2.03 5.64
C THR A 57 7.37 1.96 5.19
N CYS A 58 7.77 2.61 4.08
CA CYS A 58 9.10 2.49 3.46
C CYS A 58 10.26 2.79 4.41
N ASN A 59 10.12 3.73 5.35
CA ASN A 59 11.19 4.01 6.32
C ASN A 59 11.46 2.80 7.22
N LYS A 60 10.42 2.09 7.68
CA LYS A 60 10.58 0.82 8.41
C LYS A 60 11.03 -0.34 7.51
N LEU A 61 10.95 -0.18 6.20
CA LEU A 61 11.31 -1.21 5.21
C LEU A 61 12.76 -1.10 4.72
N LEU A 62 13.37 0.07 4.84
CA LEU A 62 14.72 0.40 4.37
C LEU A 62 15.80 0.34 5.49
N GLU A 63 15.39 0.21 6.74
CA GLU A 63 16.25 -0.06 7.92
C GLU A 63 16.60 -1.57 8.03
#